data_AF-A0A016WPS4-F1
#
_entry.id   AF-A0A016WPS4-F1
#
_cell.length_a   1.000
_cell.length_b   1.000
_cell.length_c   1.000
_cell.angle_alpha   90.00
_cell.angle_beta   90.00
_cell.angle_gamma   90.00
#
_symmetry.space_group_name_H-M   'P 1'
#
loop_
_entity.id
_entity.type
_entity.pdbx_description
1 polymer ?
#
loop_
_entity_poly.entity_id
_entity_poly.type
_entity_poly.pdbx_seq_one_letter_code
_entity_poly.pdbx_strand_id
1 'polypeptide(L)'
;MDRCRDAAWHSACLSPSSTDNALTTLSRTLSPFLPRRDTCPDSPGCLKLSVGTRKLLQILMVQKNLLKAMKEWWSPLEKAKNLGDNPTYTAEIRDGPLKYFANIAYEQTTKIGCAVETCTKQGRLVIDCRYNTLISDDEVIYTTGKVCSKCRDTADTTQCSALGGLCVKPP
;
A
#
# COMPACT_ATOMS: atom_id res chain seq x y z
N MET A 1 -18.89 4.85 1.56
CA MET A 1 -17.60 5.14 0.92
C MET A 1 -17.69 6.42 0.09
N ASP A 2 -16.56 7.10 -0.12
CA ASP A 2 -16.45 8.37 -0.82
C ASP A 2 -16.27 8.13 -2.33
N ARG A 3 -17.18 8.65 -3.17
CA ARG A 3 -17.19 8.46 -4.63
C ARG A 3 -15.84 8.72 -5.32
N CYS A 4 -15.05 9.64 -4.80
CA CYS A 4 -13.71 9.96 -5.33
C CYS A 4 -12.68 8.88 -4.96
N ARG A 5 -12.74 8.34 -3.74
CA ARG A 5 -11.93 7.20 -3.31
C ARG A 5 -12.31 5.95 -4.08
N ASP A 6 -13.61 5.74 -4.30
CA ASP A 6 -14.09 4.64 -5.13
C ASP A 6 -13.60 4.79 -6.58
N ALA A 7 -13.61 6.00 -7.14
CA ALA A 7 -13.05 6.26 -8.47
C ALA A 7 -11.54 5.96 -8.55
N ALA A 8 -10.77 6.37 -7.54
CA ALA A 8 -9.34 6.02 -7.45
C ALA A 8 -9.12 4.50 -7.49
N TRP A 9 -9.96 3.77 -6.76
CA TRP A 9 -9.88 2.32 -6.69
C TRP A 9 -10.28 1.63 -8.00
N HIS A 10 -11.39 2.03 -8.62
CA HIS A 10 -11.80 1.48 -9.93
C HIS A 10 -10.72 1.70 -11.00
N SER A 11 -10.07 2.87 -11.00
CA SER A 11 -8.95 3.16 -11.91
C SER A 11 -7.72 2.26 -11.67
N ALA A 12 -7.47 1.84 -10.42
CA ALA A 12 -6.35 0.96 -10.09
C ALA A 12 -6.62 -0.53 -10.38
N CYS A 13 -7.85 -1.01 -10.22
CA CYS A 13 -8.22 -2.37 -10.64
C CYS A 13 -8.11 -2.59 -12.16
N LEU A 14 -8.13 -1.51 -12.95
CA LEU A 14 -7.89 -1.53 -14.40
C LEU A 14 -6.39 -1.56 -14.76
N SER A 15 -5.48 -1.50 -13.78
CA SER A 15 -4.03 -1.54 -14.01
C SER A 15 -3.48 -2.99 -13.94
N PRO A 16 -2.58 -3.38 -14.86
CA PRO A 16 -2.23 -4.79 -15.10
C PRO A 16 -1.31 -5.45 -14.05
N SER A 17 -1.06 -4.85 -12.89
CA SER A 17 -0.08 -5.37 -11.92
C SER A 17 -0.63 -6.34 -10.86
N SER A 18 -1.92 -6.70 -10.90
CA SER A 18 -2.54 -7.57 -9.88
C SER A 18 -2.95 -8.92 -10.45
N THR A 19 -2.00 -9.85 -10.61
CA THR A 19 -2.28 -11.26 -10.92
C THR A 19 -2.51 -12.14 -9.66
N ASP A 20 -2.71 -11.56 -8.47
CA ASP A 20 -2.93 -12.33 -7.24
C ASP A 20 -4.42 -12.58 -6.95
N ASN A 21 -4.83 -13.87 -6.99
CA ASN A 21 -6.18 -14.36 -6.67
C ASN A 21 -6.72 -13.98 -5.27
N ALA A 22 -5.84 -13.53 -4.36
CA ALA A 22 -6.21 -13.13 -3.00
C ALA A 22 -6.94 -11.77 -2.97
N LEU A 23 -6.51 -10.79 -3.77
CA LEU A 23 -7.16 -9.47 -3.87
C LEU A 23 -8.52 -9.55 -4.57
N THR A 24 -8.69 -10.53 -5.45
CA THR A 24 -9.97 -10.84 -6.11
C THR A 24 -11.02 -11.34 -5.13
N THR A 25 -10.60 -12.01 -4.05
CA THR A 25 -11.50 -12.60 -3.05
C THR A 25 -11.99 -11.53 -2.06
N LEU A 26 -11.14 -10.59 -1.64
CA LEU A 26 -11.51 -9.42 -0.82
C LEU A 26 -12.47 -8.45 -1.54
N SER A 27 -12.33 -8.32 -2.87
CA SER A 27 -13.24 -7.49 -3.68
C SER A 27 -14.65 -8.08 -3.79
N ARG A 28 -14.80 -9.41 -3.70
CA ARG A 28 -16.11 -10.10 -3.79
C ARG A 28 -16.97 -9.94 -2.54
N THR A 29 -16.38 -9.73 -1.36
CA THR A 29 -17.12 -9.60 -0.10
C THR A 29 -17.68 -8.19 0.14
N LEU A 30 -17.20 -7.17 -0.57
CA LEU A 30 -17.51 -5.76 -0.28
C LEU A 30 -18.40 -5.04 -1.30
N SER A 31 -18.83 -5.67 -2.40
CA SER A 31 -19.75 -5.01 -3.33
C SER A 31 -20.57 -5.99 -4.18
N PRO A 32 -21.89 -6.15 -3.93
CA PRO A 32 -22.75 -7.06 -4.71
C PRO A 32 -23.14 -6.52 -6.10
N PHE A 33 -22.57 -5.39 -6.56
CA PHE A 33 -23.01 -4.69 -7.78
C PHE A 33 -22.00 -4.59 -8.92
N LEU A 34 -20.86 -5.30 -8.91
CA LEU A 34 -19.96 -5.29 -10.06
C LEU A 34 -20.17 -6.51 -10.97
N PRO A 35 -20.31 -6.31 -12.30
CA PRO A 35 -20.44 -7.40 -13.25
C PRO A 35 -19.13 -8.18 -13.35
N ARG A 36 -19.21 -9.51 -13.40
CA ARG A 36 -18.08 -10.38 -13.74
C ARG A 36 -17.61 -10.07 -15.16
N ARG A 37 -16.30 -9.90 -15.36
CA ARG A 37 -15.63 -10.44 -16.56
C ARG A 37 -14.15 -10.57 -16.33
N ASP A 38 -13.77 -11.84 -16.29
CA ASP A 38 -12.43 -12.37 -16.35
C ASP A 38 -11.77 -11.99 -17.71
N THR A 39 -10.45 -11.87 -17.71
CA THR A 39 -9.54 -11.49 -18.81
C THR A 39 -9.39 -9.98 -19.11
N CYS A 40 -8.23 -9.43 -18.74
CA CYS A 40 -7.67 -8.26 -19.43
C CYS A 40 -7.08 -8.76 -20.76
N PRO A 41 -7.51 -8.25 -21.92
CA PRO A 41 -6.90 -8.61 -23.19
C PRO A 41 -5.49 -8.01 -23.26
N ASP A 42 -4.51 -8.89 -23.47
CA ASP A 42 -3.17 -8.50 -23.94
C ASP A 42 -3.34 -7.60 -25.16
N SER A 43 -3.05 -6.31 -24.99
CA SER A 43 -3.05 -5.37 -26.11
C SER A 43 -1.90 -4.36 -25.96
N PRO A 44 -1.31 -3.89 -27.07
CA PRO A 44 0.00 -3.21 -27.11
C PRO A 44 -0.03 -1.77 -26.58
N GLY A 45 -1.01 -1.44 -25.75
CA GLY A 45 -1.35 -0.09 -25.29
C GLY A 45 -0.86 0.25 -23.89
N CYS A 46 0.12 -0.47 -23.32
CA CYS A 46 0.90 0.08 -22.20
C CYS A 46 1.57 1.36 -22.72
N LEU A 47 0.94 2.48 -22.40
CA LEU A 47 1.13 3.79 -23.00
C LEU A 47 2.62 4.11 -23.11
N LYS A 48 3.19 4.05 -24.33
CA LYS A 48 4.51 4.63 -24.58
C LYS A 48 4.43 6.11 -24.18
N LEU A 49 5.06 6.47 -23.06
CA LEU A 49 5.07 7.84 -22.55
C LEU A 49 5.92 8.71 -23.48
N SER A 50 5.29 9.36 -24.45
CA SER A 50 5.81 10.62 -24.99
C SER A 50 5.56 11.71 -23.93
N VAL A 51 6.60 12.11 -23.21
CA VAL A 51 6.51 13.07 -22.10
C VAL A 51 6.25 14.48 -22.64
N GLY A 52 4.98 14.90 -22.67
CA GLY A 52 4.61 16.31 -22.85
C GLY A 52 4.71 17.10 -21.54
N THR A 53 4.93 18.41 -21.61
CA THR A 53 5.07 19.32 -20.44
C THR A 53 3.90 19.28 -19.46
N ARG A 54 2.66 19.06 -19.92
CA ARG A 54 1.49 18.87 -19.03
C ARG A 54 1.57 17.56 -18.21
N LYS A 55 2.11 16.50 -18.81
CA LYS A 55 2.26 15.19 -18.16
C LYS A 55 3.38 15.21 -17.12
N LEU A 56 4.46 15.95 -17.41
CA LEU A 56 5.54 16.20 -16.44
C LEU A 56 5.01 16.92 -15.19
N LEU A 57 4.21 17.98 -15.36
CA LEU A 57 3.62 18.69 -14.23
C LEU A 57 2.75 17.78 -13.35
N GLN A 58 1.97 16.89 -13.97
CA GLN A 58 1.13 15.95 -13.23
C GLN A 58 1.94 14.87 -12.49
N ILE A 59 3.00 14.34 -13.10
CA ILE A 59 3.94 13.42 -12.45
C ILE A 59 4.56 14.09 -11.21
N LEU A 60 5.03 15.34 -11.35
CA LEU A 60 5.59 16.09 -10.23
C LEU A 60 4.58 16.33 -9.11
N MET A 61 3.32 16.62 -9.46
CA MET A 61 2.24 16.77 -8.47
C MET A 61 1.97 15.45 -7.73
N VAL A 62 1.89 14.33 -8.44
CA VAL A 62 1.67 13.02 -7.84
C VAL A 62 2.81 12.66 -6.90
N GLN A 63 4.07 12.79 -7.35
CA GLN A 63 5.27 12.51 -6.55
C GLN A 63 5.29 13.35 -5.26
N LYS A 64 5.05 14.67 -5.36
CA LYS A 64 5.01 15.56 -4.19
C LYS A 64 3.91 15.18 -3.20
N ASN A 65 2.70 14.89 -3.69
CA ASN A 65 1.57 14.54 -2.82
C ASN A 65 1.74 13.14 -2.20
N LEU A 66 2.35 12.20 -2.90
CA LEU A 66 2.70 10.89 -2.34
C LEU A 66 3.71 11.02 -1.21
N LEU A 67 4.78 11.81 -1.41
CA LEU A 67 5.75 12.09 -0.35
C LEU A 67 5.10 12.77 0.85
N LYS A 68 4.15 13.69 0.63
CA LYS A 68 3.39 14.34 1.70
C LYS A 68 2.53 13.33 2.46
N ALA A 69 1.80 12.46 1.76
CA ALA A 69 0.99 11.41 2.38
C ALA A 69 1.85 10.44 3.20
N MET A 70 3.00 10.01 2.68
CA MET A 70 3.93 9.16 3.43
C MET A 70 4.39 9.82 4.73
N LYS A 71 4.75 11.10 4.70
CA LYS A 71 5.11 11.87 5.91
C LYS A 71 3.95 11.93 6.89
N GLU A 72 2.74 12.18 6.40
CA GLU A 72 1.54 12.23 7.26
C GLU A 72 1.26 10.88 7.92
N TRP A 73 1.35 9.77 7.19
CA TRP A 73 1.14 8.41 7.71
C TRP A 73 2.19 7.99 8.74
N TRP A 74 3.45 8.43 8.57
CA TRP A 74 4.55 8.14 9.51
C TRP A 74 4.62 9.09 10.71
N SER A 75 4.11 10.31 10.58
CA SER A 75 4.19 11.35 11.64
C SER A 75 3.69 10.93 13.03
N PRO A 76 2.68 10.04 13.19
CA PRO A 76 2.25 9.62 14.52
C PRO A 76 3.31 8.81 15.26
N LEU A 77 4.17 8.07 14.53
CA LEU A 77 5.27 7.32 15.13
C LEU A 77 6.30 8.27 15.77
N GLU A 78 6.63 9.36 15.08
CA GLU A 78 7.57 10.36 15.59
C GLU A 78 7.10 10.95 16.93
N LYS A 79 5.77 11.11 17.08
CA LYS A 79 5.15 11.59 18.33
C LYS A 79 5.10 10.54 19.42
N ALA A 80 4.84 9.28 19.05
CA ALA A 80 4.80 8.15 19.98
C ALA A 80 6.18 7.82 20.57
N LYS A 81 7.28 8.21 19.90
CA LYS A 81 8.70 7.98 20.27
C LYS A 81 9.13 6.51 20.29
N ASN A 82 8.31 5.59 20.80
CA ASN A 82 8.47 4.14 20.66
C ASN A 82 7.11 3.43 20.65
N LEU A 83 7.10 2.14 20.27
CA LEU A 83 5.93 1.24 20.33
C LEU A 83 6.11 0.09 21.34
N GLY A 84 7.07 0.22 22.24
CA GLY A 84 7.50 -0.81 23.19
C GLY A 84 8.33 -1.93 22.55
N ASP A 85 8.66 -2.93 23.38
CA ASP A 85 9.46 -4.10 22.97
C ASP A 85 8.64 -5.11 22.15
N ASN A 86 7.31 -5.07 22.26
CA ASN A 86 6.39 -5.93 21.51
C ASN A 86 5.28 -5.06 20.86
N PRO A 87 5.55 -4.43 19.71
CA PRO A 87 4.65 -3.49 19.07
C PRO A 87 3.41 -4.23 18.54
N THR A 88 2.39 -4.34 19.39
CA THR A 88 1.16 -5.09 19.12
C THR A 88 0.09 -4.14 18.57
N TYR A 89 -0.71 -4.61 17.61
CA TYR A 89 -1.82 -3.87 17.04
C TYR A 89 -3.02 -3.85 17.99
N THR A 90 -2.99 -2.92 18.92
CA THR A 90 -4.06 -2.76 19.93
C THR A 90 -5.22 -1.91 19.40
N ALA A 91 -6.33 -1.91 20.13
CA ALA A 91 -7.47 -1.03 19.84
C ALA A 91 -7.08 0.45 19.78
N GLU A 92 -6.14 0.90 20.63
CA GLU A 92 -5.63 2.28 20.62
C GLU A 92 -4.88 2.60 19.33
N ILE A 93 -4.11 1.65 18.78
CA ILE A 93 -3.44 1.83 17.50
C ILE A 93 -4.46 1.82 16.37
N ARG A 94 -5.39 0.86 16.36
CA ARG A 94 -6.44 0.70 15.34
C ARG A 94 -7.33 1.94 15.22
N ASP A 95 -7.79 2.46 16.35
CA ASP A 95 -8.74 3.57 16.39
C ASP A 95 -8.02 4.94 16.38
N GLY A 96 -6.73 4.93 16.69
CA GLY A 96 -5.88 6.12 16.75
C GLY A 96 -5.17 6.49 15.44
N PRO A 97 -4.25 7.46 15.50
CA PRO A 97 -3.51 7.94 14.33
C PRO A 97 -2.44 6.94 13.86
N LEU A 98 -1.97 6.03 14.72
CA LEU A 98 -0.94 5.03 14.41
C LEU A 98 -1.41 3.92 13.46
N LYS A 99 -2.73 3.77 13.23
CA LYS A 99 -3.27 2.75 12.31
C LYS A 99 -2.66 2.79 10.90
N TYR A 100 -2.36 3.99 10.39
CA TYR A 100 -1.77 4.13 9.06
C TYR A 100 -0.33 3.62 9.04
N PHE A 101 0.44 3.95 10.06
CA PHE A 101 1.78 3.41 10.25
C PHE A 101 1.75 1.88 10.37
N ALA A 102 0.88 1.34 11.22
CA ALA A 102 0.82 -0.11 11.47
C ALA A 102 0.58 -0.93 10.19
N ASN A 103 -0.34 -0.48 9.32
CA ASN A 103 -0.61 -1.18 8.06
C ASN A 103 0.60 -1.19 7.10
N ILE A 104 1.42 -0.13 7.09
CA ILE A 104 2.60 -0.04 6.22
C ILE A 104 3.80 -0.78 6.83
N ALA A 105 3.95 -0.73 8.15
CA ALA A 105 5.05 -1.35 8.88
C ALA A 105 4.83 -2.83 9.21
N TYR A 106 3.66 -3.39 8.87
CA TYR A 106 3.33 -4.78 9.17
C TYR A 106 4.26 -5.75 8.44
N GLU A 107 5.02 -6.56 9.19
CA GLU A 107 6.10 -7.37 8.62
C GLU A 107 5.63 -8.49 7.68
N GLN A 108 4.37 -8.93 7.81
CA GLN A 108 3.77 -9.94 6.93
C GLN A 108 3.26 -9.36 5.61
N THR A 109 3.27 -8.03 5.46
CA THR A 109 2.92 -7.35 4.21
C THR A 109 4.12 -7.38 3.27
N THR A 110 3.96 -8.04 2.12
CA THR A 110 5.02 -8.21 1.12
C THR A 110 4.74 -7.48 -0.20
N LYS A 111 3.49 -7.05 -0.41
CA LYS A 111 3.06 -6.34 -1.62
C LYS A 111 2.20 -5.14 -1.25
N ILE A 112 2.46 -4.03 -1.93
CA ILE A 112 1.69 -2.78 -1.83
C ILE A 112 1.30 -2.32 -3.23
N GLY A 113 0.05 -1.89 -3.38
CA GLY A 113 -0.47 -1.26 -4.59
C GLY A 113 -1.15 0.05 -4.25
N CYS A 114 -0.79 1.13 -4.93
CA CYS A 114 -1.37 2.46 -4.69
C CYS A 114 -2.02 3.03 -5.95
N ALA A 115 -3.16 3.70 -5.75
CA ALA A 115 -3.90 4.45 -6.74
C ALA A 115 -3.86 5.94 -6.39
N VAL A 116 -3.73 6.81 -7.40
CA VAL A 116 -3.82 8.25 -7.20
C VAL A 116 -4.87 8.83 -8.14
N GLU A 117 -5.84 9.53 -7.59
CA GLU A 117 -6.90 10.19 -8.34
C GLU A 117 -6.99 11.67 -7.97
N THR A 118 -6.96 12.53 -8.98
CA THR A 118 -7.16 13.97 -8.80
C THR A 118 -8.64 14.29 -9.01
N CYS A 119 -9.35 14.48 -7.91
CA CYS A 119 -10.77 14.83 -7.90
C CYS A 119 -10.93 16.35 -8.04
N THR A 120 -10.81 16.83 -9.29
CA THR A 120 -10.83 18.25 -9.66
C THR A 120 -12.10 18.96 -9.20
N LYS A 121 -13.27 18.32 -9.34
CA LYS A 121 -14.57 18.89 -8.89
C LYS A 121 -14.63 19.13 -7.39
N GLN A 122 -13.89 18.34 -6.61
CA GLN A 122 -13.82 18.43 -5.15
C GLN A 122 -12.55 19.16 -4.68
N GLY A 123 -11.71 19.63 -5.60
CA GLY A 123 -10.48 20.37 -5.28
C GLY A 123 -9.46 19.56 -4.46
N ARG A 124 -9.47 18.23 -4.55
CA ARG A 124 -8.57 17.37 -3.75
C ARG A 124 -7.97 16.22 -4.54
N LEU A 125 -6.89 15.67 -4.01
CA LEU A 125 -6.22 14.49 -4.52
C LEU A 125 -6.37 13.36 -3.50
N VAL A 126 -6.69 12.17 -3.98
CA VAL A 126 -6.81 10.96 -3.15
C VAL A 126 -5.71 10.00 -3.52
N ILE A 127 -5.04 9.49 -2.50
CA ILE A 127 -4.09 8.39 -2.60
C ILE A 127 -4.70 7.24 -1.80
N ASP A 128 -4.94 6.11 -2.45
CA ASP A 128 -5.43 4.89 -1.82
C ASP A 128 -4.39 3.78 -2.00
N CYS A 129 -3.78 3.33 -0.91
CA CYS A 129 -2.81 2.25 -0.91
C CYS A 129 -3.43 1.02 -0.22
N ARG A 130 -3.25 -0.14 -0.85
CA ARG A 130 -3.69 -1.44 -0.34
C ARG A 130 -2.51 -2.39 -0.22
N TYR A 131 -2.67 -3.31 0.70
CA TYR A 131 -1.65 -4.28 1.11
C TYR A 131 -2.20 -5.69 0.87
N ASN A 132 -1.32 -6.64 0.56
CA ASN A 132 -1.75 -8.03 0.38
C ASN A 132 -2.18 -8.71 1.67
N THR A 133 -1.67 -8.22 2.81
CA THR A 133 -1.98 -8.73 4.14
C THR A 133 -2.61 -7.61 4.96
N LEU A 134 -3.70 -7.91 5.66
CA LEU A 134 -4.32 -7.01 6.61
C LEU A 134 -3.86 -7.43 8.01
N ILE A 135 -3.48 -6.45 8.82
CA ILE A 135 -3.16 -6.68 10.24
C ILE A 135 -4.44 -6.81 11.05
N SER A 136 -4.50 -7.81 11.92
CA SER A 136 -5.63 -8.04 12.83
C SER A 136 -5.33 -7.54 14.24
N ASP A 137 -6.38 -7.35 15.04
CA ASP A 137 -6.24 -7.00 16.45
C ASP A 137 -5.35 -8.03 17.16
N ASP A 138 -4.53 -7.53 18.09
CA ASP A 138 -3.58 -8.32 18.91
C ASP A 138 -2.43 -8.97 18.13
N GLU A 139 -2.30 -8.74 16.81
CA GLU A 139 -1.13 -9.16 16.05
C GLU A 139 0.07 -8.23 16.30
N VAL A 140 1.27 -8.81 16.31
CA VAL A 140 2.51 -8.02 16.39
C VAL A 140 2.76 -7.36 15.04
N ILE A 141 2.95 -6.04 15.01
CA ILE A 141 3.19 -5.26 13.80
C ILE A 141 4.53 -5.67 13.16
N TYR A 142 5.58 -5.77 13.97
CA TYR A 142 6.87 -6.30 13.52
C TYR A 142 7.63 -6.90 14.70
N THR A 143 8.40 -7.93 14.42
CA THR A 143 9.28 -8.56 15.39
C THR A 143 10.44 -7.62 15.72
N THR A 144 10.63 -7.30 17.00
CA THR A 144 11.77 -6.51 17.46
C THR A 144 13.05 -7.36 17.53
N GLY A 145 14.20 -6.74 17.29
CA GLY A 145 15.50 -7.40 17.38
C GLY A 145 16.54 -6.83 16.43
N LYS A 146 17.63 -7.58 16.23
CA LYS A 146 18.70 -7.20 15.31
C LYS A 146 18.17 -7.23 13.88
N VAL A 147 18.35 -6.12 13.16
CA VAL A 147 17.93 -5.96 11.76
C VAL A 147 18.41 -7.15 10.92
N CYS A 148 17.50 -7.72 10.14
CA CYS A 148 17.71 -8.88 9.26
C CYS A 148 18.13 -10.19 9.93
N SER A 149 18.21 -10.28 11.27
CA SER A 149 18.63 -11.51 11.95
C SER A 149 17.75 -12.73 11.64
N LYS A 150 16.45 -12.52 11.42
CA LYS A 150 15.46 -13.56 11.14
C LYS A 150 15.10 -13.71 9.65
N CYS A 151 15.73 -12.99 8.73
CA CYS A 151 15.37 -13.11 7.31
C CYS A 151 15.56 -14.55 6.82
N ARG A 152 16.58 -15.27 7.30
CA ARG A 152 16.82 -16.68 6.93
C ARG A 152 15.71 -17.64 7.35
N ASP A 153 14.89 -17.25 8.33
CA ASP A 153 13.78 -18.05 8.83
C ASP A 153 12.49 -17.83 8.00
N THR A 154 12.51 -16.86 7.07
CA THR A 154 11.39 -16.60 6.15
C THR A 154 11.49 -17.50 4.92
N ALA A 155 10.35 -17.99 4.42
CA ALA A 155 10.31 -18.94 3.31
C ALA A 155 10.76 -18.30 1.98
N ASP A 156 10.27 -17.10 1.68
CA ASP A 156 10.45 -16.44 0.39
C ASP A 156 11.45 -15.28 0.40
N THR A 157 11.81 -14.74 1.57
CA THR A 157 12.57 -13.49 1.71
C THR A 157 13.88 -13.67 2.50
N THR A 158 14.67 -14.66 2.12
CA THR A 158 15.82 -15.14 2.91
C THR A 158 17.03 -14.19 2.99
N GLN A 159 17.10 -13.14 2.17
CA GLN A 159 18.22 -12.20 2.14
C GLN A 159 17.88 -10.86 2.80
N CYS A 160 18.88 -10.22 3.39
CA CYS A 160 18.75 -8.83 3.82
C CYS A 160 18.92 -7.91 2.60
N SER A 161 18.07 -6.90 2.46
CA SER A 161 18.18 -5.92 1.38
C SER A 161 19.52 -5.17 1.45
N ALA A 162 20.02 -4.69 0.29
CA ALA A 162 21.23 -3.88 0.25
C ALA A 162 21.12 -2.55 1.01
N LEU A 163 19.89 -2.03 1.15
CA LEU A 163 19.60 -0.84 1.96
C LEU A 163 19.48 -1.18 3.46
N GLY A 164 19.56 -2.46 3.83
CA GLY A 164 19.25 -2.95 5.17
C GLY A 164 17.76 -2.89 5.49
N GLY A 165 17.40 -3.27 6.70
CA GLY A 165 16.05 -3.03 7.26
C GLY A 165 14.92 -3.94 6.77
N LEU A 166 15.09 -4.64 5.65
CA LEU A 166 14.06 -5.46 5.03
C LEU A 166 14.60 -6.81 4.56
N CYS A 167 13.74 -7.82 4.65
CA CYS A 167 13.97 -9.15 4.09
C CYS A 167 13.47 -9.19 2.64
N VAL A 168 14.27 -9.70 1.72
CA VAL A 168 13.98 -9.74 0.27
C VAL A 168 14.24 -11.12 -0.29
N LYS A 169 13.50 -11.44 -1.36
CA LYS A 169 13.72 -12.67 -2.12
C LYS A 169 15.09 -12.61 -2.79
N PRO A 170 15.90 -13.68 -2.74
CA PRO A 170 17.11 -13.79 -3.53
C PRO A 170 16.82 -13.53 -5.02
N PRO A 171 17.71 -12.83 -5.74
CA PRO A 171 17.60 -12.65 -7.18
C PRO A 171 17.59 -13.98 -7.94
#